data_AF-A0A4Q3FY54-F1
#
_entry.id   AF-A0A4Q3FY54-F1
#
_cell.length_a   1.000
_cell.length_b   1.000
_cell.length_c   1.000
_cell.angle_alpha   90.00
_cell.angle_beta   90.00
_cell.angle_gamma   90.00
#
_symmetry.space_group_name_H-M   'P 1'
#
loop_
_entity.id
_entity.type
_entity.pdbx_description
1 polymer ?
#
loop_
_entity_poly.entity_id
_entity_poly.type
_entity_poly.pdbx_seq_one_letter_code
_entity_poly.pdbx_strand_id
1 'polypeptide(L)'
;MEGGPLKRPTYLKGQARWAWDRWVASAGWLDASREAAAIAFCELWEEHRSMPRMFPAAKHSQMRGYMGELGLTDDRNRPDAPNLKDDFFDG
;
A
#
# COMPACT_ATOMS: atom_id res chain seq x y z
N MET A 1 7.30 -24.42 -2.98
CA MET A 1 6.15 -23.49 -2.89
C MET A 1 6.59 -22.22 -3.58
N GLU A 2 6.29 -22.10 -4.86
CA GLU A 2 6.66 -20.94 -5.67
C GLU A 2 5.68 -19.81 -5.34
N GLY A 3 6.21 -18.68 -4.89
CA GLY A 3 5.43 -17.50 -4.51
C GLY A 3 4.69 -16.97 -5.73
N GLY A 4 3.37 -17.18 -5.76
CA GLY A 4 2.52 -16.58 -6.79
C GLY A 4 2.39 -15.06 -6.61
N PRO A 5 1.90 -14.36 -7.63
CA PRO A 5 1.67 -12.92 -7.56
C PRO A 5 0.68 -12.59 -6.44
N LEU A 6 0.94 -11.47 -5.77
CA LEU A 6 0.17 -10.99 -4.65
C LEU A 6 -1.28 -10.71 -5.05
N LYS A 7 -2.23 -11.36 -4.37
CA LYS A 7 -3.66 -11.20 -4.67
C LYS A 7 -4.29 -10.17 -3.76
N ARG A 8 -4.98 -9.19 -4.35
CA ARG A 8 -5.73 -8.20 -3.58
C ARG A 8 -6.86 -8.86 -2.79
N PRO A 9 -6.98 -8.62 -1.48
CA PRO A 9 -8.13 -9.04 -0.71
C PRO A 9 -9.41 -8.36 -1.20
N THR A 10 -10.49 -9.11 -1.33
CA THR A 10 -11.78 -8.62 -1.85
C THR A 10 -12.48 -7.63 -0.92
N TYR A 11 -12.12 -7.62 0.37
CA TYR A 11 -12.69 -6.71 1.36
C TYR A 11 -12.03 -5.32 1.37
N LEU A 12 -10.85 -5.15 0.75
CA LEU A 12 -10.21 -3.84 0.65
C LEU A 12 -11.08 -2.91 -0.20
N LYS A 13 -11.42 -1.75 0.36
CA LYS A 13 -12.25 -0.72 -0.27
C LYS A 13 -11.60 0.65 -0.12
N GLY A 14 -12.22 1.66 -0.72
CA GLY A 14 -11.83 3.07 -0.57
C GLY A 14 -10.33 3.32 -0.72
N GLN A 15 -9.74 3.93 0.30
CA GLN A 15 -8.33 4.33 0.30
C GLN A 15 -7.38 3.14 0.45
N ALA A 16 -7.77 2.07 1.16
CA ALA A 16 -6.93 0.87 1.26
C ALA A 16 -6.79 0.19 -0.11
N ARG A 17 -7.89 0.09 -0.87
CA ARG A 17 -7.87 -0.46 -2.23
C ARG A 17 -7.00 0.38 -3.17
N TRP A 18 -7.09 1.71 -3.10
CA TRP A 18 -6.27 2.60 -3.90
C TRP A 18 -4.78 2.43 -3.58
N ALA A 19 -4.44 2.33 -2.30
CA ALA A 19 -3.07 2.09 -1.86
C ALA A 19 -2.53 0.76 -2.40
N TRP A 20 -3.35 -0.29 -2.36
CA TRP A 20 -2.99 -1.59 -2.96
C TRP A 20 -2.69 -1.44 -4.44
N ASP A 21 -3.59 -0.84 -5.21
CA ASP A 21 -3.46 -0.72 -6.67
C ASP A 21 -2.21 0.09 -7.06
N ARG A 22 -1.97 1.20 -6.34
CA ARG A 22 -0.84 2.10 -6.60
C ARG A 22 0.51 1.52 -6.18
N TRP A 23 0.58 0.90 -5.00
CA TRP A 23 1.86 0.53 -4.39
C TRP A 23 2.14 -0.98 -4.47
N VAL A 24 1.14 -1.82 -4.26
CA VAL A 24 1.31 -3.28 -4.15
C VAL A 24 1.14 -3.97 -5.50
N ALA A 25 0.07 -3.66 -6.24
CA ALA A 25 -0.22 -4.29 -7.52
C ALA A 25 0.80 -3.91 -8.61
N SER A 26 1.34 -2.70 -8.54
CA SER A 26 2.41 -2.23 -9.44
C SER A 26 3.78 -2.83 -9.09
N ALA A 27 3.92 -3.47 -7.93
CA ALA A 27 5.18 -3.98 -7.43
C ALA A 27 5.37 -5.46 -7.79
N GLY A 28 5.86 -5.71 -9.01
CA GLY A 28 6.09 -7.06 -9.53
C GLY A 28 7.16 -7.89 -8.79
N TRP A 29 7.89 -7.29 -7.85
CA TRP A 29 8.84 -7.97 -6.96
C TRP A 29 8.22 -8.47 -5.65
N LEU A 30 6.92 -8.22 -5.43
CA LEU A 30 6.23 -8.68 -4.23
C LEU A 30 5.58 -10.05 -4.44
N ASP A 31 5.96 -11.00 -3.60
CA ASP A 31 5.40 -12.35 -3.57
C ASP A 31 4.40 -12.52 -2.42
N ALA A 32 3.64 -13.63 -2.44
CA ALA A 32 2.69 -14.01 -1.38
C ALA A 32 3.25 -13.98 0.06
N SER A 33 4.58 -14.09 0.25
CA SER A 33 5.22 -13.95 1.58
C SER A 33 5.04 -12.56 2.19
N ARG A 34 4.86 -11.53 1.36
CA ARG A 34 4.69 -10.14 1.76
C ARG A 34 3.21 -9.71 1.83
N GLU A 35 2.29 -10.66 1.67
CA GLU A 35 0.85 -10.39 1.66
C GLU A 35 0.36 -9.72 2.94
N ALA A 36 0.73 -10.26 4.10
CA ALA A 36 0.32 -9.69 5.38
C ALA A 36 0.81 -8.23 5.55
N ALA A 37 2.05 -7.94 5.16
CA ALA A 37 2.62 -6.59 5.23
C ALA A 37 1.92 -5.63 4.24
N ALA A 38 1.61 -6.11 3.03
CA ALA A 38 0.89 -5.35 2.02
C ALA A 38 -0.54 -4.98 2.47
N ILE A 39 -1.25 -5.93 3.08
CA ILE A 39 -2.59 -5.72 3.64
C ILE A 39 -2.52 -4.69 4.77
N ALA A 40 -1.65 -4.90 5.76
CA ALA A 40 -1.50 -4.02 6.91
C ALA A 40 -1.13 -2.59 6.50
N PHE A 41 -0.25 -2.43 5.50
CA PHE A 41 0.05 -1.13 4.90
C PHE A 41 -1.21 -0.46 4.33
N CYS A 42 -2.03 -1.19 3.58
CA CYS A 42 -3.24 -0.65 2.98
C CYS A 42 -4.28 -0.23 4.03
N GLU A 43 -4.46 -1.01 5.09
CA GLU A 43 -5.36 -0.66 6.19
C GLU A 43 -4.88 0.57 6.96
N LEU A 44 -3.58 0.65 7.26
CA LEU A 44 -2.97 1.82 7.89
C LEU A 44 -3.08 3.07 7.00
N TRP A 45 -2.95 2.91 5.69
CA TRP A 45 -3.13 4.00 4.74
C TRP A 45 -4.55 4.53 4.75
N GLU A 46 -5.56 3.64 4.78
CA GLU A 46 -6.95 4.05 4.91
C GLU A 46 -7.22 4.80 6.20
N GLU A 47 -6.73 4.30 7.34
CA GLU A 47 -6.90 4.95 8.63
C GLU A 47 -6.21 6.33 8.65
N HIS A 48 -4.99 6.41 8.12
CA HIS A 48 -4.25 7.66 7.99
C HIS A 48 -4.99 8.69 7.14
N ARG A 49 -5.58 8.26 6.02
CA ARG A 49 -6.35 9.14 5.13
C ARG A 49 -7.72 9.53 5.69
N SER A 50 -8.36 8.63 6.43
CA SER A 50 -9.69 8.86 7.00
C SER A 50 -9.63 9.73 8.26
N MET A 51 -8.61 9.56 9.10
CA MET A 51 -8.48 10.27 10.38
C MET A 51 -7.04 10.76 10.64
N PRO A 52 -6.46 11.61 9.76
CA PRO A 52 -5.06 12.01 9.86
C PRO A 52 -4.72 12.72 11.17
N ARG A 53 -5.67 13.47 11.75
CA ARG A 53 -5.49 14.20 13.02
C ARG A 53 -5.43 13.28 14.25
N MET A 54 -6.03 12.09 14.16
CA MET A 54 -6.06 11.11 15.24
C MET A 54 -5.08 9.95 14.99
N PHE A 55 -4.33 9.99 13.88
CA PHE A 55 -3.39 8.94 13.54
C PHE A 55 -2.12 9.08 14.41
N PRO A 56 -1.88 8.17 15.35
CA PRO A 56 -0.79 8.31 16.32
C PRO A 56 0.57 8.14 15.67
N ALA A 57 1.59 8.80 16.22
CA ALA A 57 2.98 8.71 15.75
C ALA A 57 3.51 7.27 15.67
N ALA A 58 3.09 6.39 16.59
CA ALA A 58 3.44 4.97 16.55
C ALA A 58 2.94 4.27 15.27
N LYS A 59 1.71 4.56 14.83
CA LYS A 59 1.15 4.00 13.60
C LYS A 59 1.80 4.60 12.35
N HIS A 60 2.24 5.87 12.40
CA HIS A 60 3.09 6.44 11.35
C HIS A 60 4.40 5.66 11.19
N SER A 61 5.05 5.32 12.30
CA SER A 61 6.27 4.50 12.29
C SER A 61 6.00 3.09 11.77
N GLN A 62 4.89 2.46 12.16
CA GLN A 62 4.47 1.15 11.63
C GLN A 62 4.24 1.19 10.12
N MET A 63 3.50 2.19 9.63
CA MET A 63 3.24 2.36 8.19
C MET A 63 4.54 2.51 7.40
N ARG A 64 5.49 3.33 7.89
CA ARG A 64 6.82 3.45 7.27
C ARG A 64 7.63 2.16 7.35
N GLY A 65 7.51 1.40 8.44
CA GLY A 65 8.12 0.08 8.59
C GLY A 65 7.66 -0.87 7.48
N TYR A 66 6.34 -0.99 7.28
CA TYR A 66 5.79 -1.80 6.20
C TYR A 66 6.20 -1.31 4.81
N MET A 67 6.27 0.02 4.59
CA MET A 67 6.79 0.55 3.32
C MET A 67 8.25 0.13 3.08
N GLY A 68 9.07 0.08 4.12
CA GLY A 68 10.45 -0.42 4.06
C GLY A 68 10.51 -1.93 3.80
N GLU A 69 9.72 -2.73 4.52
CA GLU A 69 9.66 -4.19 4.34
C GLU A 69 9.19 -4.59 2.93
N LEU A 70 8.21 -3.85 2.40
CA LEU A 70 7.71 -4.03 1.03
C LEU A 70 8.70 -3.46 -0.02
N GLY A 71 9.71 -2.71 0.40
CA GLY A 71 10.66 -2.05 -0.50
C GLY A 71 10.02 -0.95 -1.34
N LEU A 72 8.89 -0.37 -0.90
CA LEU A 72 8.18 0.72 -1.59
C LEU A 72 8.95 2.04 -1.53
N THR A 73 9.90 2.15 -0.59
CA THR A 73 10.79 3.31 -0.44
C THR A 73 12.18 3.06 -1.01
N ASP A 74 12.47 1.88 -1.57
CA ASP A 74 13.76 1.62 -2.19
C ASP A 74 13.78 2.23 -3.59
N ASP A 75 14.79 3.05 -3.87
CA ASP A 75 14.91 3.79 -5.14
C ASP A 75 14.99 2.84 -6.35
N ARG A 76 15.48 1.60 -6.15
CA ARG A 76 15.55 0.54 -7.19
C ARG A 76 14.19 -0.08 -7.50
N ASN A 77 13.24 0.07 -6.59
CA ASN A 77 11.89 -0.46 -6.67
C ASN A 77 10.87 0.66 -6.87
N ARG A 78 11.30 1.88 -7.22
CA ARG A 78 10.37 2.96 -7.52
C ARG A 78 9.62 2.58 -8.79
N PRO A 79 8.30 2.27 -8.72
CA PRO A 79 7.55 2.16 -9.96
C PRO A 79 7.65 3.54 -10.62
N ASP A 80 8.02 3.58 -11.91
CA ASP A 80 7.89 4.77 -12.74
C ASP A 80 6.49 5.32 -12.45
N ALA A 81 6.42 6.45 -11.75
CA ALA A 81 5.21 6.84 -11.05
C ALA A 81 4.07 6.87 -12.07
N PRO A 82 3.06 5.98 -11.99
CA PRO A 82 2.02 5.98 -12.98
C PRO A 82 1.39 7.36 -12.92
N ASN A 83 1.24 7.99 -14.09
CA ASN A 83 0.54 9.25 -14.34
C ASN A 83 -0.95 9.10 -13.94
N LEU A 84 -1.21 8.85 -12.67
CA LEU A 84 -2.52 8.64 -12.09
C LEU A 84 -3.16 10.03 -11.99
N LYS A 85 -3.76 10.41 -13.12
CA LYS A 85 -4.61 11.58 -13.29
C LYS A 85 -5.64 11.59 -12.15
N ASP A 86 -5.77 12.75 -11.52
CA ASP A 86 -6.63 13.11 -10.38
C ASP A 86 -8.14 12.83 -10.60
N ASP A 87 -8.54 11.59 -10.87
CA ASP A 87 -9.96 11.20 -11.00
C ASP A 87 -10.66 10.99 -9.64
N PHE A 88 -9.98 11.27 -8.51
CA PHE A 88 -10.54 11.08 -7.16
C PHE A 88 -11.08 12.38 -6.53
N PHE A 89 -11.00 13.52 -7.22
CA PHE A 89 -11.40 14.84 -6.67
C PHE A 89 -12.71 15.41 -7.24
N ASP A 90 -13.40 14.71 -8.14
CA ASP A 90 -14.71 15.16 -8.68
C ASP A 90 -15.83 14.22 -8.19
N GLY A 91 -16.55 14.65 -7.15
CA GLY A 91 -17.68 13.93 -6.55
C GLY A 91 -18.27 14.63 -5.34
#